data_AF-A0A374TUE1-F1
#
_entry.id   AF-A0A374TUE1-F1
#
_cell.length_a   1.000
_cell.length_b   1.000
_cell.length_c   1.000
_cell.angle_alpha   90.00
_cell.angle_beta   90.00
_cell.angle_gamma   90.00
#
_symmetry.space_group_name_H-M   'P 1'
#
loop_
_entity.id
_entity.type
_entity.pdbx_description
1 polymer ?
#
loop_
_entity_poly.entity_id
_entity_poly.type
_entity_poly.pdbx_seq_one_letter_code
_entity_poly.pdbx_strand_id
1 'polypeptide(L)'
;MDVPTYWDGDSQESVCDPSRQAWAGYHSLGTAGHDFAFDFTASGTYRIYFYFMDNDRNDPQNDKGIYYLRTTAEVTVNDAARPSVTQIVNDAVDLCRQETNGSEYDMALWLHDWTIDQLEYDHGLNWCSAESGLTRHQGTCESYQRIYSKLLDAAGIANGRITGNGHTWNAVKIDGKWCQMDLTWDDTSDNWYGDLDQRHLYFGLTDELMAIAHSDHTANYQKADYAYRSTDLSNNYFVRDGKADEWAEKYADRIQQHLDAKEESFSIDADNQSLPPSISGIQNGIVAYAMNQREWKTDGYKANLTATSKVEMTSSKSWTAKYMFKAKHAESVEPSQTNYSNTPEGYARMLYAECFNTPEPTTHQISYWTGVLKQEDGPQRAVKEFFTSSVIKQKNAVEITRLLYRVVAGINNPTEAQLAYWTQHIKANGVNGAIAEFSNSKFFISQCMNYGLCNKNSQGSQSPSVYAWLLYEKCLDTPDPGQWRIDYWANVLANNGGSEKAIKEFFTSSTFRAKKPEAQARLLYNIVAGVSNPTEFQIAYWTNIINSNGLICAIENFLNSDLFTKQKLAYNIL
;
A
#
# COMPACT_ATOMS: atom_id res chain seq x y z
N MET A 1 49.18 17.20 -28.16
CA MET A 1 48.95 15.73 -28.03
C MET A 1 47.47 15.57 -27.71
N ASP A 2 46.81 14.45 -28.03
CA ASP A 2 45.48 14.19 -27.46
C ASP A 2 45.60 13.52 -26.10
N VAL A 3 44.51 13.57 -25.34
CA VAL A 3 44.35 12.71 -24.16
C VAL A 3 44.53 11.23 -24.53
N PRO A 4 45.30 10.46 -23.74
CA PRO A 4 45.38 9.01 -23.91
C PRO A 4 43.99 8.37 -23.88
N THR A 5 43.72 7.49 -24.84
CA THR A 5 42.51 6.67 -24.88
C THR A 5 42.83 5.28 -24.36
N TYR A 6 42.14 4.82 -23.32
CA TYR A 6 42.21 3.45 -22.81
C TYR A 6 41.22 2.56 -23.55
N TRP A 7 41.67 1.36 -23.92
CA TRP A 7 40.90 0.32 -24.59
C TRP A 7 40.95 -0.97 -23.79
N ASP A 8 39.79 -1.56 -23.59
CA ASP A 8 39.61 -2.84 -22.93
C ASP A 8 38.49 -3.62 -23.65
N GLY A 9 38.90 -4.59 -24.45
CA GLY A 9 38.03 -5.25 -25.42
C GLY A 9 37.44 -4.25 -26.43
N ASP A 10 36.11 -4.24 -26.55
CA ASP A 10 35.35 -3.33 -27.43
C ASP A 10 35.04 -1.98 -26.74
N SER A 11 35.38 -1.82 -25.47
CA SER A 11 35.18 -0.57 -24.74
C SER A 11 36.38 0.36 -24.91
N GLN A 12 36.12 1.64 -25.14
CA GLN A 12 37.15 2.68 -25.15
C GLN A 12 36.68 3.94 -24.40
N GLU A 13 37.61 4.59 -23.72
CA GLU A 13 37.36 5.84 -23.01
C GLU A 13 38.63 6.70 -22.91
N SER A 14 38.45 8.02 -22.88
CA SER A 14 39.56 8.95 -22.58
C SER A 14 39.96 8.79 -21.13
N VAL A 15 41.25 8.54 -20.85
CA VAL A 15 41.74 8.34 -19.47
C VAL A 15 41.46 9.55 -18.57
N CYS A 16 41.47 10.75 -19.15
CA CYS A 16 41.22 12.03 -18.49
C CYS A 16 40.26 12.93 -19.29
N ASP A 17 39.82 14.03 -18.68
CA ASP A 17 38.95 15.02 -19.30
C ASP A 17 39.70 15.76 -20.44
N PRO A 18 39.28 15.59 -21.72
CA PRO A 18 39.94 16.18 -22.86
C PRO A 18 39.81 17.70 -22.95
N SER A 19 38.92 18.32 -22.16
CA SER A 19 38.80 19.78 -22.09
C SER A 19 39.91 20.44 -21.27
N ARG A 20 40.72 19.66 -20.53
CA ARG A 20 41.76 20.19 -19.64
C ARG A 20 43.01 20.61 -20.42
N GLN A 21 43.52 21.80 -20.09
CA GLN A 21 44.71 22.37 -20.72
C GLN A 21 45.97 21.50 -20.56
N ALA A 22 46.02 20.65 -19.53
CA ALA A 22 47.14 19.74 -19.28
C ALA A 22 47.49 18.86 -20.50
N TRP A 23 46.50 18.56 -21.35
CA TRP A 23 46.67 17.70 -22.52
C TRP A 23 46.63 18.46 -23.84
N ALA A 24 46.07 19.67 -23.86
CA ALA A 24 45.97 20.55 -25.04
C ALA A 24 47.18 21.50 -25.21
N GLY A 25 48.25 21.32 -24.44
CA GLY A 25 49.47 22.13 -24.49
C GLY A 25 50.32 21.90 -25.75
N TYR A 26 51.01 22.96 -26.19
CA TYR A 26 52.01 22.90 -27.26
C TYR A 26 53.41 22.90 -26.65
N HIS A 27 54.27 22.00 -27.12
CA HIS A 27 55.68 21.98 -26.74
C HIS A 27 56.51 22.44 -27.93
N SER A 28 57.39 23.43 -27.72
CA SER A 28 58.37 23.83 -28.73
C SER A 28 59.47 22.79 -28.79
N LEU A 29 59.49 22.03 -29.88
CA LEU A 29 60.48 20.98 -30.12
C LEU A 29 61.75 21.66 -30.65
N GLY A 30 62.66 22.02 -29.74
CA GLY A 30 64.03 22.38 -30.11
C GLY A 30 64.79 21.17 -30.67
N THR A 31 66.11 21.31 -30.88
CA THR A 31 66.94 20.22 -31.43
C THR A 31 67.03 18.98 -30.52
N ALA A 32 66.68 19.11 -29.24
CA ALA A 32 66.71 18.02 -28.26
C ALA A 32 65.40 17.19 -28.20
N GLY A 33 64.32 17.61 -28.88
CA GLY A 33 63.01 16.97 -28.76
C GLY A 33 62.30 17.29 -27.43
N HIS A 34 61.25 16.52 -27.11
CA HIS A 34 60.50 16.60 -25.85
C HIS A 34 60.10 15.20 -25.39
N ASP A 35 60.35 14.90 -24.13
CA ASP A 35 60.00 13.62 -23.52
C ASP A 35 58.60 13.69 -22.91
N PHE A 36 57.75 12.73 -23.26
CA PHE A 36 56.44 12.55 -22.64
C PHE A 36 56.49 11.37 -21.68
N ALA A 37 56.01 11.58 -20.45
CA ALA A 37 55.90 10.54 -19.43
C ALA A 37 54.43 10.17 -19.21
N PHE A 38 54.15 8.87 -19.11
CA PHE A 38 52.82 8.32 -18.88
C PHE A 38 52.87 7.28 -17.76
N ASP A 39 51.84 7.25 -16.92
CA ASP A 39 51.61 6.20 -15.93
C ASP A 39 50.30 5.47 -16.25
N PHE A 40 50.44 4.22 -16.68
CA PHE A 40 49.34 3.34 -17.10
C PHE A 40 48.93 2.44 -15.94
N THR A 41 47.74 2.64 -15.40
CA THR A 41 47.32 2.04 -14.13
C THR A 41 46.41 0.82 -14.27
N ALA A 42 46.04 0.45 -15.50
CA ALA A 42 45.26 -0.74 -15.82
C ALA A 42 45.90 -1.56 -16.94
N SER A 43 45.66 -2.87 -16.94
CA SER A 43 45.91 -3.72 -18.09
C SER A 43 44.92 -3.39 -19.21
N GLY A 44 45.38 -3.44 -20.46
CA GLY A 44 44.62 -3.00 -21.62
C GLY A 44 45.52 -2.27 -22.62
N THR A 45 44.92 -1.60 -23.59
CA THR A 45 45.65 -0.89 -24.64
C THR A 45 45.42 0.61 -24.55
N TYR A 46 46.50 1.37 -24.40
CA TYR A 46 46.47 2.84 -24.42
C TYR A 46 46.89 3.34 -25.79
N ARG A 47 46.08 4.23 -26.37
CA ARG A 47 46.38 4.94 -27.62
C ARG A 47 46.63 6.40 -27.34
N ILE A 48 47.75 6.91 -27.83
CA ILE A 48 48.17 8.30 -27.64
C ILE A 48 48.42 8.91 -29.01
N TYR A 49 47.74 10.01 -29.30
CA TYR A 49 47.89 10.72 -30.57
C TYR A 49 48.83 11.92 -30.41
N PHE A 50 49.91 11.93 -31.18
CA PHE A 50 50.85 13.03 -31.27
C PHE A 50 50.61 13.81 -32.55
N TYR A 51 50.62 15.14 -32.43
CA TYR A 51 50.45 16.06 -33.54
C TYR A 51 51.74 16.87 -33.68
N PHE A 52 52.36 16.77 -34.84
CA PHE A 52 53.50 17.60 -35.22
C PHE A 52 52.99 18.69 -36.16
N MET A 53 53.16 19.95 -35.76
CA MET A 53 52.58 21.11 -36.45
C MET A 53 53.62 22.21 -36.57
N ASP A 54 53.63 22.87 -37.71
CA ASP A 54 54.30 24.16 -37.84
C ASP A 54 53.34 25.25 -37.32
N ASN A 55 53.66 25.83 -36.17
CA ASN A 55 52.79 26.81 -35.50
C ASN A 55 53.17 28.26 -35.86
N ASP A 56 54.11 28.50 -36.78
CA ASP A 56 54.45 29.86 -37.22
C ASP A 56 53.50 30.34 -38.32
N ARG A 57 52.38 30.94 -37.91
CA ARG A 57 51.37 31.50 -38.83
C ARG A 57 51.89 32.61 -39.75
N ASN A 58 53.12 33.09 -39.54
CA ASN A 58 53.74 34.14 -40.34
C ASN A 58 54.88 33.65 -41.23
N ASP A 59 55.26 32.36 -41.17
CA ASP A 59 56.32 31.82 -42.04
C ASP A 59 55.80 31.72 -43.49
N PRO A 60 56.39 32.46 -44.45
CA PRO A 60 56.00 32.38 -45.85
C PRO A 60 56.31 31.03 -46.53
N GLN A 61 57.09 30.15 -45.89
CA GLN A 61 57.36 28.77 -46.33
C GLN A 61 56.33 27.76 -45.80
N ASN A 62 55.43 28.16 -44.89
CA ASN A 62 54.35 27.28 -44.46
C ASN A 62 53.39 27.04 -45.63
N ASP A 63 53.58 25.89 -46.28
CA ASP A 63 52.76 25.44 -47.39
C ASP A 63 51.31 25.37 -46.91
N LYS A 64 50.41 26.13 -47.55
CA LYS A 64 49.05 26.42 -47.05
C LYS A 64 48.11 25.19 -47.02
N GLY A 65 48.63 23.97 -47.13
CA GLY A 65 47.88 22.73 -47.30
C GLY A 65 48.08 21.64 -46.24
N ILE A 66 49.14 21.68 -45.41
CA ILE A 66 49.38 20.68 -44.35
C ILE A 66 49.38 21.36 -42.98
N TYR A 67 48.29 21.20 -42.23
CA TYR A 67 48.10 21.82 -40.92
C TYR A 67 48.79 21.05 -39.78
N TYR A 68 48.94 19.73 -39.93
CA TYR A 68 49.65 18.87 -38.99
C TYR A 68 49.95 17.49 -39.58
N LEU A 69 50.96 16.81 -39.03
CA LEU A 69 51.15 15.36 -39.14
C LEU A 69 50.70 14.71 -37.83
N ARG A 70 49.89 13.65 -37.92
CA ARG A 70 49.47 12.87 -36.75
C ARG A 70 50.15 11.52 -36.76
N THR A 71 50.71 11.13 -35.62
CA THR A 71 51.17 9.77 -35.36
C THR A 71 50.51 9.22 -34.10
N THR A 72 50.40 7.89 -34.01
CA THR A 72 49.78 7.20 -32.88
C THR A 72 50.81 6.30 -32.23
N ALA A 73 50.97 6.42 -30.91
CA ALA A 73 51.63 5.40 -30.11
C ALA A 73 50.57 4.50 -29.49
N GLU A 74 50.75 3.19 -29.59
CA GLU A 74 49.90 2.20 -28.95
C GLU A 74 50.75 1.43 -27.93
N VAL A 75 50.28 1.36 -26.69
CA VAL A 75 50.95 0.66 -25.59
C VAL A 75 49.99 -0.34 -24.99
N THR A 76 50.33 -1.62 -25.04
CA THR A 76 49.57 -2.68 -24.36
C THR A 76 50.23 -3.00 -23.03
N VAL A 77 49.45 -2.88 -21.96
CA VAL A 77 49.83 -3.27 -20.60
C VAL A 77 49.16 -4.59 -20.27
N ASN A 78 49.97 -5.54 -19.79
CA ASN A 78 49.51 -6.83 -19.29
C ASN A 78 50.21 -7.10 -17.97
N ASP A 79 49.62 -6.61 -16.89
CA ASP A 79 50.14 -6.67 -15.54
C ASP A 79 49.04 -7.19 -14.60
N ALA A 80 49.24 -8.37 -14.04
CA ALA A 80 48.28 -8.97 -13.11
C ALA A 80 48.08 -8.14 -11.82
N ALA A 81 49.05 -7.29 -11.45
CA ALA A 81 48.90 -6.36 -10.33
C ALA A 81 48.05 -5.13 -10.69
N ARG A 82 47.76 -4.91 -11.97
CA ARG A 82 46.93 -3.82 -12.52
C ARG A 82 45.88 -4.43 -13.45
N PRO A 83 44.83 -5.09 -12.92
CA PRO A 83 43.82 -5.73 -13.76
C PRO A 83 43.15 -4.73 -14.72
N SER A 84 42.53 -5.24 -15.80
CA SER A 84 41.75 -4.39 -16.70
C SER A 84 40.44 -3.97 -16.04
N VAL A 85 39.83 -2.90 -16.54
CA VAL A 85 38.52 -2.41 -16.04
C VAL A 85 37.45 -3.50 -16.11
N THR A 86 37.41 -4.26 -17.21
CA THR A 86 36.49 -5.37 -17.42
C THR A 86 36.70 -6.47 -16.40
N GLN A 87 37.96 -6.79 -16.08
CA GLN A 87 38.26 -7.78 -15.04
C GLN A 87 37.76 -7.31 -13.67
N ILE A 88 38.07 -6.07 -13.28
CA ILE A 88 37.61 -5.48 -12.02
C ILE A 88 36.07 -5.49 -11.92
N VAL A 89 35.39 -5.08 -13.00
CA VAL A 89 33.92 -5.05 -13.10
C VAL A 89 33.32 -6.46 -12.95
N ASN A 90 33.86 -7.44 -13.67
CA ASN A 90 33.36 -8.81 -13.60
C ASN A 90 33.58 -9.42 -12.21
N ASP A 91 34.76 -9.19 -11.60
CA ASP A 91 35.06 -9.67 -10.25
C ASP A 91 34.12 -9.05 -9.21
N ALA A 92 33.82 -7.75 -9.34
CA ALA A 92 32.86 -7.07 -8.46
C ALA A 92 31.43 -7.61 -8.63
N VAL A 93 30.99 -7.86 -9.86
CA VAL A 93 29.66 -8.46 -10.12
C VAL A 93 29.58 -9.91 -9.62
N ASP A 94 30.64 -10.68 -9.77
CA ASP A 94 30.68 -12.05 -9.25
C ASP A 94 30.68 -12.09 -7.72
N LEU A 95 31.31 -11.10 -7.06
CA LEU A 95 31.22 -10.93 -5.61
C LEU A 95 29.80 -10.48 -5.20
N CYS A 96 29.21 -9.50 -5.90
CA CYS A 96 27.84 -9.05 -5.69
C CYS A 96 26.83 -10.22 -5.74
N ARG A 97 26.96 -11.13 -6.71
CA ARG A 97 26.12 -12.33 -6.83
C ARG A 97 26.28 -13.31 -5.67
N GLN A 98 27.43 -13.31 -5.00
CA GLN A 98 27.69 -14.16 -3.84
C GLN A 98 27.14 -13.55 -2.55
N GLU A 99 27.17 -12.22 -2.44
CA GLU A 99 26.78 -11.49 -1.22
C GLU A 99 25.31 -11.06 -1.18
N THR A 100 24.62 -11.11 -2.33
CA THR A 100 23.20 -10.77 -2.45
C THR A 100 22.35 -12.00 -2.78
N ASN A 101 21.02 -11.86 -2.71
CA ASN A 101 20.09 -12.91 -3.13
C ASN A 101 19.89 -12.96 -4.66
N GLY A 102 20.60 -12.13 -5.43
CA GLY A 102 20.51 -12.03 -6.87
C GLY A 102 19.31 -11.25 -7.41
N SER A 103 18.53 -10.57 -6.56
CA SER A 103 17.47 -9.66 -7.01
C SER A 103 18.08 -8.41 -7.67
N GLU A 104 17.40 -7.84 -8.67
CA GLU A 104 17.88 -6.62 -9.36
C GLU A 104 18.09 -5.47 -8.36
N TYR A 105 17.22 -5.36 -7.36
CA TYR A 105 17.30 -4.32 -6.33
C TYR A 105 18.54 -4.49 -5.44
N ASP A 106 18.72 -5.68 -4.85
CA ASP A 106 19.84 -5.91 -3.91
C ASP A 106 21.19 -5.84 -4.64
N MET A 107 21.25 -6.32 -5.88
CA MET A 107 22.44 -6.21 -6.70
C MET A 107 22.75 -4.75 -7.08
N ALA A 108 21.74 -3.97 -7.48
CA ALA A 108 21.94 -2.55 -7.79
C ALA A 108 22.43 -1.77 -6.58
N LEU A 109 21.83 -1.97 -5.41
CA LEU A 109 22.25 -1.33 -4.16
C LEU A 109 23.68 -1.72 -3.77
N TRP A 110 24.01 -3.02 -3.82
CA TRP A 110 25.37 -3.46 -3.50
C TRP A 110 26.42 -2.86 -4.44
N LEU A 111 26.13 -2.84 -5.76
CA LEU A 111 27.06 -2.29 -6.76
C LEU A 111 27.18 -0.76 -6.67
N HIS A 112 26.12 -0.10 -6.23
CA HIS A 112 26.10 1.33 -5.91
C HIS A 112 27.09 1.61 -4.78
N ASP A 113 26.95 0.93 -3.64
CA ASP A 113 27.79 1.13 -2.46
C ASP A 113 29.23 0.77 -2.75
N TRP A 114 29.45 -0.36 -3.43
CA TRP A 114 30.77 -0.79 -3.87
C TRP A 114 31.45 0.28 -4.74
N THR A 115 30.71 0.91 -5.66
CA THR A 115 31.26 1.96 -6.54
C THR A 115 31.71 3.16 -5.73
N ILE A 116 30.88 3.64 -4.80
CA ILE A 116 31.22 4.79 -3.95
C ILE A 116 32.49 4.48 -3.14
N ASP A 117 32.65 3.25 -2.66
CA ASP A 117 33.84 2.85 -1.91
C ASP A 117 35.12 2.73 -2.78
N GLN A 118 35.02 2.77 -4.11
CA GLN A 118 36.18 2.63 -5.00
C GLN A 118 36.88 3.95 -5.31
N LEU A 119 36.21 5.11 -5.21
CA LEU A 119 36.78 6.37 -5.68
C LEU A 119 36.27 7.57 -4.88
N GLU A 120 37.07 8.62 -4.87
CA GLU A 120 36.69 9.93 -4.36
C GLU A 120 36.51 10.94 -5.51
N TYR A 121 35.70 11.97 -5.26
CA TYR A 121 35.44 13.00 -6.25
C TYR A 121 36.70 13.79 -6.60
N ASP A 122 37.06 13.80 -7.87
CA ASP A 122 38.19 14.60 -8.36
C ASP A 122 37.81 16.08 -8.49
N HIS A 123 38.07 16.86 -7.45
CA HIS A 123 37.87 18.32 -7.46
C HIS A 123 38.80 19.06 -8.44
N GLY A 124 39.88 18.44 -8.91
CA GLY A 124 40.71 18.95 -10.00
C GLY A 124 40.07 18.78 -11.37
N LEU A 125 39.01 17.97 -11.45
CA LEU A 125 38.23 17.65 -12.65
C LEU A 125 39.08 17.10 -13.81
N ASN A 126 40.12 16.35 -13.49
CA ASN A 126 41.07 15.77 -14.44
C ASN A 126 40.64 14.37 -14.89
N TRP A 127 39.98 13.60 -14.04
CA TRP A 127 39.71 12.18 -14.25
C TRP A 127 38.22 11.93 -14.49
N CYS A 128 37.84 11.34 -15.63
CA CYS A 128 36.43 11.17 -16.02
C CYS A 128 36.11 9.78 -16.60
N SER A 129 37.03 8.82 -16.45
CA SER A 129 36.88 7.45 -16.96
C SER A 129 36.66 6.43 -15.87
N ALA A 130 36.09 5.27 -16.23
CA ALA A 130 36.01 4.13 -15.32
C ALA A 130 37.41 3.61 -14.99
N GLU A 131 38.33 3.61 -15.96
CA GLU A 131 39.75 3.31 -15.72
C GLU A 131 40.34 4.20 -14.62
N SER A 132 40.17 5.53 -14.72
CA SER A 132 40.71 6.43 -13.71
C SER A 132 40.06 6.26 -12.35
N GLY A 133 38.73 6.08 -12.31
CA GLY A 133 38.02 5.90 -11.05
C GLY A 133 38.43 4.61 -10.34
N LEU A 134 38.53 3.49 -11.06
CA LEU A 134 38.83 2.18 -10.46
C LEU A 134 40.32 1.98 -10.15
N THR A 135 41.22 2.64 -10.86
CA THR A 135 42.67 2.39 -10.70
C THR A 135 43.45 3.52 -10.04
N ARG A 136 42.93 4.75 -10.09
CA ARG A 136 43.51 5.91 -9.38
C ARG A 136 42.68 6.30 -8.17
N HIS A 137 41.52 5.70 -7.96
CA HIS A 137 40.58 6.05 -6.89
C HIS A 137 40.12 7.51 -6.95
N GLN A 138 40.11 8.10 -8.16
CA GLN A 138 39.71 9.49 -8.39
C GLN A 138 38.87 9.61 -9.65
N GLY A 139 37.76 10.34 -9.57
CA GLY A 139 36.91 10.56 -10.74
C GLY A 139 35.89 11.69 -10.56
N THR A 140 35.46 12.29 -11.67
CA THR A 140 34.31 13.19 -11.70
C THR A 140 33.01 12.39 -11.81
N CYS A 141 31.88 13.09 -11.86
CA CYS A 141 30.56 12.48 -12.02
C CYS A 141 30.44 11.52 -13.20
N GLU A 142 31.22 11.75 -14.26
CA GLU A 142 31.28 10.86 -15.40
C GLU A 142 31.93 9.51 -15.06
N SER A 143 32.94 9.47 -14.19
CA SER A 143 33.57 8.23 -13.71
C SER A 143 32.58 7.38 -12.91
N TYR A 144 31.90 7.96 -11.90
CA TYR A 144 30.88 7.25 -11.12
C TYR A 144 29.81 6.64 -12.02
N GLN A 145 29.29 7.46 -12.95
CA GLN A 145 28.25 7.01 -13.88
C GLN A 145 28.73 5.86 -14.78
N ARG A 146 29.95 5.95 -15.32
CA ARG A 146 30.53 4.94 -16.22
C ARG A 146 30.83 3.64 -15.49
N ILE A 147 31.40 3.71 -14.28
CA ILE A 147 31.68 2.52 -13.46
C ILE A 147 30.37 1.79 -13.16
N TYR A 148 29.38 2.52 -12.64
CA TYR A 148 28.10 1.92 -12.29
C TYR A 148 27.36 1.38 -13.52
N SER A 149 27.40 2.08 -14.65
CA SER A 149 26.84 1.58 -15.93
C SER A 149 27.49 0.28 -16.37
N LYS A 150 28.83 0.16 -16.31
CA LYS A 150 29.56 -1.08 -16.64
C LYS A 150 29.20 -2.23 -15.69
N LEU A 151 29.08 -1.96 -14.39
CA LEU A 151 28.67 -2.94 -13.39
C LEU A 151 27.24 -3.44 -13.64
N LEU A 152 26.31 -2.53 -13.91
CA LEU A 152 24.92 -2.86 -14.23
C LEU A 152 24.81 -3.65 -15.54
N ASP A 153 25.55 -3.28 -16.58
CA ASP A 153 25.60 -4.02 -17.84
C ASP A 153 26.11 -5.46 -17.62
N ALA A 154 27.19 -5.63 -16.85
CA ALA A 154 27.73 -6.96 -16.50
C ALA A 154 26.80 -7.78 -15.58
N ALA A 155 26.02 -7.11 -14.74
CA ALA A 155 24.97 -7.71 -13.93
C ALA A 155 23.71 -8.08 -14.73
N GLY A 156 23.54 -7.52 -15.93
CA GLY A 156 22.33 -7.70 -16.76
C GLY A 156 21.18 -6.77 -16.39
N ILE A 157 21.45 -5.67 -15.68
CA ILE A 157 20.46 -4.68 -15.25
C ILE A 157 20.44 -3.52 -16.24
N ALA A 158 19.28 -3.28 -16.86
CA ALA A 158 19.14 -2.24 -17.87
C ALA A 158 19.35 -0.85 -17.25
N ASN A 159 20.20 -0.04 -17.87
CA ASN A 159 20.53 1.30 -17.41
C ASN A 159 20.65 2.29 -18.57
N GLY A 160 20.73 3.57 -18.22
CA GLY A 160 20.86 4.67 -19.16
C GLY A 160 21.65 5.82 -18.55
N ARG A 161 22.33 6.59 -19.41
CA ARG A 161 23.10 7.76 -19.02
C ARG A 161 22.24 9.02 -19.13
N ILE A 162 22.18 9.81 -18.06
CA ILE A 162 21.49 11.10 -18.00
C ILE A 162 22.51 12.24 -17.85
N THR A 163 22.21 13.39 -18.45
CA THR A 163 23.03 14.61 -18.33
C THR A 163 22.16 15.83 -18.01
N GLY A 164 22.59 16.67 -17.09
CA GLY A 164 21.93 17.94 -16.77
C GLY A 164 22.80 18.83 -15.88
N ASN A 165 22.76 20.15 -16.06
CA ASN A 165 23.47 21.17 -15.28
C ASN A 165 25.00 20.97 -15.21
N GLY A 166 25.59 20.39 -16.26
CA GLY A 166 27.01 20.03 -16.27
C GLY A 166 27.36 18.81 -15.42
N HIS A 167 26.34 18.05 -15.00
CA HIS A 167 26.42 16.82 -14.21
C HIS A 167 25.92 15.61 -15.00
N THR A 168 26.27 14.41 -14.55
CA THR A 168 25.93 13.14 -15.19
C THR A 168 25.64 12.08 -14.13
N TRP A 169 24.60 11.27 -14.36
CA TRP A 169 24.16 10.22 -13.45
C TRP A 169 23.44 9.09 -14.21
N ASN A 170 22.94 8.09 -13.48
CA ASN A 170 22.33 6.88 -14.06
C ASN A 170 20.81 6.89 -13.92
N ALA A 171 20.13 6.41 -14.96
CA ALA A 171 18.79 5.85 -14.83
C ALA A 171 18.92 4.33 -14.82
N VAL A 172 18.28 3.63 -13.88
CA VAL A 172 18.39 2.17 -13.70
C VAL A 172 17.01 1.56 -13.69
N LYS A 173 16.82 0.43 -14.35
CA LYS A 173 15.54 -0.28 -14.40
C LYS A 173 15.57 -1.46 -13.44
N ILE A 174 14.78 -1.38 -12.38
CA ILE A 174 14.67 -2.40 -11.33
C ILE A 174 13.21 -2.86 -11.26
N ASP A 175 12.97 -4.16 -11.24
CA ASP A 175 11.64 -4.77 -11.21
C ASP A 175 10.72 -4.21 -12.30
N GLY A 176 11.30 -3.93 -13.47
CA GLY A 176 10.60 -3.37 -14.63
C GLY A 176 10.33 -1.86 -14.59
N LYS A 177 10.77 -1.14 -13.54
CA LYS A 177 10.52 0.30 -13.34
C LYS A 177 11.82 1.09 -13.40
N TRP A 178 11.82 2.21 -14.11
CA TRP A 178 12.96 3.13 -14.14
C TRP A 178 13.06 3.95 -12.86
N CYS A 179 14.28 4.16 -12.39
CA CYS A 179 14.62 4.96 -11.22
C CYS A 179 15.87 5.80 -11.50
N GLN A 180 15.92 7.02 -10.99
CA GLN A 180 17.09 7.89 -11.08
C GLN A 180 18.06 7.59 -9.92
N MET A 181 19.36 7.53 -10.20
CA MET A 181 20.43 7.22 -9.24
C MET A 181 21.63 8.13 -9.46
N ASP A 182 22.05 8.86 -8.43
CA ASP A 182 23.20 9.78 -8.48
C ASP A 182 24.23 9.47 -7.40
N LEU A 183 25.14 8.55 -7.77
CA LEU A 183 26.22 8.09 -6.91
C LEU A 183 27.18 9.20 -6.51
N THR A 184 27.31 10.24 -7.33
CA THR A 184 28.25 11.33 -7.04
C THR A 184 27.74 12.19 -5.90
N TRP A 185 26.43 12.40 -5.84
CA TRP A 185 25.80 13.17 -4.76
C TRP A 185 25.56 12.32 -3.50
N ASP A 186 25.48 11.01 -3.66
CA ASP A 186 25.49 10.03 -2.58
C ASP A 186 26.91 9.79 -2.01
N ASP A 187 27.99 10.18 -2.70
CA ASP A 187 29.35 10.07 -2.18
C ASP A 187 29.65 11.14 -1.10
N THR A 188 29.23 10.83 0.13
CA THR A 188 29.57 11.64 1.30
C THR A 188 29.88 10.74 2.50
N SER A 189 30.96 11.05 3.22
CA SER A 189 31.27 10.45 4.52
C SER A 189 30.67 11.20 5.70
N ASP A 190 30.06 12.35 5.44
CA ASP A 190 29.60 13.28 6.48
C ASP A 190 28.12 13.07 6.81
N ASN A 191 27.80 13.03 8.10
CA ASN A 191 26.42 12.99 8.58
C ASN A 191 25.94 14.36 9.08
N TRP A 192 25.74 15.31 8.16
CA TRP A 192 25.26 16.66 8.46
C TRP A 192 23.77 16.73 8.84
N TYR A 193 22.98 15.72 8.45
CA TYR A 193 21.51 15.78 8.52
C TYR A 193 20.89 14.79 9.52
N GLY A 194 21.68 14.31 10.48
CA GLY A 194 21.18 13.59 11.64
C GLY A 194 20.79 12.14 11.33
N ASP A 195 19.48 11.87 11.27
CA ASP A 195 18.94 10.52 11.04
C ASP A 195 18.74 10.18 9.55
N LEU A 196 19.10 11.11 8.65
CA LEU A 196 19.06 10.92 7.20
C LEU A 196 20.37 10.27 6.72
N ASP A 197 20.25 9.08 6.15
CA ASP A 197 21.37 8.40 5.48
C ASP A 197 21.65 9.06 4.12
N GLN A 198 22.65 9.94 4.10
CA GLN A 198 22.96 10.72 2.91
C GLN A 198 23.63 9.91 1.80
N ARG A 199 24.19 8.73 2.10
CA ARG A 199 24.80 7.87 1.08
C ARG A 199 23.77 7.17 0.19
N HIS A 200 22.47 7.36 0.45
CA HIS A 200 21.41 6.73 -0.32
C HIS A 200 20.25 7.69 -0.63
N LEU A 201 20.48 9.00 -0.47
CA LEU A 201 19.43 10.00 -0.72
C LEU A 201 19.01 10.03 -2.19
N TYR A 202 19.96 9.81 -3.09
CA TYR A 202 19.75 9.83 -4.52
C TYR A 202 19.51 8.44 -5.10
N PHE A 203 19.43 7.39 -4.28
CA PHE A 203 19.13 6.03 -4.71
C PHE A 203 17.64 5.82 -4.96
N GLY A 204 17.28 5.72 -6.24
CA GLY A 204 15.97 5.27 -6.67
C GLY A 204 14.89 6.36 -6.69
N LEU A 205 15.26 7.59 -7.06
CA LEU A 205 14.36 8.73 -7.14
C LEU A 205 13.48 8.73 -8.40
N THR A 206 12.36 9.44 -8.36
CA THR A 206 11.61 9.81 -9.58
C THR A 206 12.30 10.96 -10.30
N ASP A 207 11.96 11.18 -11.57
CA ASP A 207 12.48 12.33 -12.32
C ASP A 207 12.10 13.66 -11.64
N GLU A 208 10.89 13.76 -11.09
CA GLU A 208 10.44 14.93 -10.35
C GLU A 208 11.30 15.22 -9.11
N LEU A 209 11.67 14.20 -8.34
CA LEU A 209 12.52 14.39 -7.16
C LEU A 209 13.97 14.67 -7.55
N MET A 210 14.46 14.00 -8.59
CA MET A 210 15.80 14.27 -9.12
C MET A 210 15.90 15.72 -9.63
N ALA A 211 14.84 16.27 -10.22
CA ALA A 211 14.80 17.66 -10.67
C ALA A 211 14.83 18.70 -9.54
N ILE A 212 14.58 18.32 -8.27
CA ILE A 212 14.77 19.22 -7.13
C ILE A 212 16.26 19.56 -6.95
N ALA A 213 17.14 18.58 -7.14
CA ALA A 213 18.59 18.75 -7.11
C ALA A 213 19.17 19.21 -8.47
N HIS A 214 18.59 18.74 -9.57
CA HIS A 214 19.04 19.01 -10.93
C HIS A 214 17.92 19.68 -11.74
N SER A 215 17.70 20.97 -11.51
CA SER A 215 16.54 21.72 -12.03
C SER A 215 16.31 21.61 -13.55
N ASP A 216 17.36 21.49 -14.35
CA ASP A 216 17.27 21.34 -15.81
C ASP A 216 16.87 19.94 -16.27
N HIS A 217 16.90 18.94 -15.38
CA HIS A 217 16.39 17.60 -15.65
C HIS A 217 14.90 17.63 -16.02
N THR A 218 14.16 18.64 -15.57
CA THR A 218 12.80 18.94 -16.04
C THR A 218 12.69 18.95 -17.57
N ALA A 219 13.66 19.55 -18.25
CA ALA A 219 13.68 19.61 -19.71
C ALA A 219 14.02 18.26 -20.36
N ASN A 220 14.66 17.34 -19.63
CA ASN A 220 14.95 16.00 -20.12
C ASN A 220 13.71 15.12 -20.10
N TYR A 221 13.06 14.97 -18.94
CA TYR A 221 11.96 14.01 -18.79
C TYR A 221 10.63 14.48 -19.41
N GLN A 222 10.54 15.75 -19.81
CA GLN A 222 9.39 16.28 -20.57
C GLN A 222 9.49 16.06 -22.08
N LYS A 223 10.62 15.55 -22.60
CA LYS A 223 10.73 15.21 -24.03
C LYS A 223 9.85 14.01 -24.35
N ALA A 224 9.17 14.07 -25.50
CA ALA A 224 8.21 13.03 -25.90
C ALA A 224 8.86 11.65 -26.11
N ASP A 225 10.16 11.61 -26.43
CA ASP A 225 10.97 10.42 -26.68
C ASP A 225 11.86 10.03 -25.49
N TYR A 226 11.64 10.60 -24.29
CA TYR A 226 12.44 10.26 -23.11
C TYR A 226 12.22 8.81 -22.67
N ALA A 227 13.24 7.97 -22.87
CA ALA A 227 13.17 6.52 -22.68
C ALA A 227 13.17 6.06 -21.22
N TYR A 228 13.57 6.93 -20.28
CA TYR A 228 13.91 6.57 -18.90
C TYR A 228 12.94 7.14 -17.86
N ARG A 229 11.68 7.36 -18.24
CA ARG A 229 10.68 8.00 -17.36
C ARG A 229 10.51 7.22 -16.05
N SER A 230 10.79 7.88 -14.93
CA SER A 230 10.69 7.37 -13.57
C SER A 230 9.62 8.10 -12.75
N THR A 231 8.55 7.40 -12.39
CA THR A 231 7.37 7.93 -11.66
C THR A 231 7.07 7.21 -10.37
N ASP A 232 7.87 6.22 -9.99
CA ASP A 232 7.54 5.26 -8.94
C ASP A 232 8.70 5.15 -7.94
N LEU A 233 8.38 5.23 -6.64
CA LEU A 233 9.34 5.19 -5.53
C LEU A 233 9.42 3.84 -4.83
N SER A 234 8.77 2.78 -5.33
CA SER A 234 8.83 1.44 -4.72
C SER A 234 10.24 0.83 -4.69
N ASN A 235 11.17 1.36 -5.49
CA ASN A 235 12.59 0.98 -5.50
C ASN A 235 13.49 2.08 -4.89
N ASN A 236 12.93 3.10 -4.25
CA ASN A 236 13.72 4.06 -3.47
C ASN A 236 14.26 3.37 -2.21
N TYR A 237 15.48 3.72 -1.83
CA TYR A 237 16.15 3.16 -0.66
C TYR A 237 15.32 3.27 0.63
N PHE A 238 14.88 4.48 0.98
CA PHE A 238 14.12 4.71 2.22
C PHE A 238 12.70 4.11 2.20
N VAL A 239 12.17 3.83 1.01
CA VAL A 239 10.88 3.13 0.88
C VAL A 239 11.07 1.64 1.15
N ARG A 240 12.16 1.05 0.63
CA ARG A 240 12.48 -0.37 0.76
C ARG A 240 12.97 -0.74 2.16
N ASP A 241 13.75 0.13 2.79
CA ASP A 241 14.27 -0.09 4.16
C ASP A 241 13.23 0.21 5.27
N GLY A 242 12.11 0.86 4.93
CA GLY A 242 11.03 1.23 5.85
C GLY A 242 11.19 2.60 6.54
N LYS A 243 12.29 3.32 6.32
CA LYS A 243 12.56 4.62 6.94
C LYS A 243 11.56 5.70 6.52
N ALA A 244 11.10 5.65 5.27
CA ALA A 244 10.05 6.54 4.78
C ALA A 244 8.74 6.37 5.55
N ASP A 245 8.42 5.14 5.96
CA ASP A 245 7.24 4.86 6.78
C ASP A 245 7.42 5.35 8.22
N GLU A 246 8.62 5.18 8.81
CA GLU A 246 8.97 5.74 10.12
C GLU A 246 8.80 7.28 10.14
N TRP A 247 9.28 7.97 9.10
CA TRP A 247 9.09 9.41 8.98
C TRP A 247 7.63 9.80 8.79
N ALA A 248 6.87 9.06 7.99
CA ALA A 248 5.44 9.30 7.79
C ALA A 248 4.62 9.08 9.08
N GLU A 249 4.99 8.11 9.93
CA GLU A 249 4.36 7.85 11.22
C GLU A 249 4.38 9.08 12.14
N LYS A 250 5.47 9.88 12.11
CA LYS A 250 5.59 11.12 12.90
C LYS A 250 4.53 12.18 12.56
N TYR A 251 3.82 12.01 11.45
CA TYR A 251 2.71 12.88 11.02
C TYR A 251 1.33 12.25 11.24
N ALA A 252 1.24 10.98 11.63
CA ALA A 252 -0.01 10.22 11.65
C ALA A 252 -1.08 10.90 12.51
N ASP A 253 -0.76 11.29 13.75
CA ASP A 253 -1.71 11.96 14.64
C ASP A 253 -2.19 13.30 14.09
N ARG A 254 -1.28 14.11 13.51
CA ARG A 254 -1.63 15.42 12.93
C ARG A 254 -2.53 15.25 11.72
N ILE A 255 -2.24 14.30 10.86
CA ILE A 255 -3.08 13.96 9.69
C ILE A 255 -4.45 13.45 10.16
N GLN A 256 -4.48 12.53 11.13
CA GLN A 256 -5.70 11.93 11.63
C GLN A 256 -6.64 12.95 12.28
N GLN A 257 -6.12 13.95 13.00
CA GLN A 257 -6.92 15.04 13.57
C GLN A 257 -7.69 15.82 12.48
N HIS A 258 -7.03 16.15 11.36
CA HIS A 258 -7.69 16.81 10.23
C HIS A 258 -8.70 15.90 9.54
N LEU A 259 -8.38 14.60 9.43
CA LEU A 259 -9.28 13.61 8.86
C LEU A 259 -10.54 13.40 9.70
N ASP A 260 -10.42 13.35 11.03
CA ASP A 260 -11.53 13.25 11.98
C ASP A 260 -12.40 14.51 11.98
N ALA A 261 -11.78 15.68 11.75
CA ALA A 261 -12.47 16.94 11.52
C ALA A 261 -13.17 17.02 10.14
N LYS A 262 -13.04 15.98 9.31
CA LYS A 262 -13.61 15.89 7.94
C LYS A 262 -13.13 17.01 7.02
N GLU A 263 -11.90 17.49 7.22
CA GLU A 263 -11.31 18.49 6.33
C GLU A 263 -10.97 17.83 4.98
N GLU A 264 -11.45 18.41 3.88
CA GLU A 264 -11.20 17.89 2.53
C GLU A 264 -9.85 18.36 1.96
N SER A 265 -9.30 19.45 2.54
CA SER A 265 -8.00 20.00 2.15
C SER A 265 -7.37 20.70 3.34
N PHE A 266 -6.12 20.35 3.64
CA PHE A 266 -5.36 20.94 4.74
C PHE A 266 -3.85 20.89 4.45
N SER A 267 -3.07 21.55 5.29
CA SER A 267 -1.61 21.55 5.19
C SER A 267 -0.96 21.36 6.54
N ILE A 268 0.13 20.60 6.58
CA ILE A 268 0.95 20.42 7.78
C ILE A 268 2.37 20.88 7.45
N ASP A 269 2.95 21.68 8.33
CA ASP A 269 4.35 22.10 8.20
C ASP A 269 5.27 20.88 8.35
N ALA A 270 6.30 20.78 7.50
CA ALA A 270 7.31 19.74 7.63
C ALA A 270 8.21 20.03 8.84
N ASP A 271 8.75 18.99 9.46
CA ASP A 271 9.50 19.08 10.72
C ASP A 271 10.99 19.35 10.44
N ASN A 272 11.42 19.10 9.21
CA ASN A 272 12.79 19.23 8.72
C ASN A 272 13.07 20.59 8.07
N GLN A 273 12.43 21.68 8.52
CA GLN A 273 12.62 23.00 7.92
C GLN A 273 14.04 23.56 8.05
N SER A 274 14.86 23.00 8.94
CA SER A 274 16.27 23.32 9.06
C SER A 274 17.13 22.75 7.92
N LEU A 275 16.66 21.72 7.21
CA LEU A 275 17.39 21.12 6.10
C LEU A 275 17.31 22.00 4.85
N PRO A 276 18.39 22.08 4.04
CA PRO A 276 18.37 22.81 2.78
C PRO A 276 17.19 22.42 1.88
N PRO A 277 16.67 23.32 1.02
CA PRO A 277 15.55 23.02 0.12
C PRO A 277 15.78 21.80 -0.78
N SER A 278 17.01 21.59 -1.24
CA SER A 278 17.38 20.43 -2.09
C SER A 278 17.24 19.10 -1.34
N ILE A 279 17.54 19.08 -0.04
CA ILE A 279 17.50 17.88 0.80
C ILE A 279 16.08 17.64 1.34
N SER A 280 15.49 18.67 1.96
CA SER A 280 14.13 18.60 2.48
C SER A 280 13.11 18.34 1.38
N GLY A 281 13.27 18.91 0.19
CA GLY A 281 12.37 18.68 -0.94
C GLY A 281 12.32 17.20 -1.35
N ILE A 282 13.49 16.55 -1.48
CA ILE A 282 13.60 15.13 -1.82
C ILE A 282 13.02 14.27 -0.70
N GLN A 283 13.48 14.47 0.55
CA GLN A 283 12.99 13.72 1.70
C GLN A 283 11.47 13.85 1.85
N ASN A 284 10.92 15.06 1.76
CA ASN A 284 9.49 15.28 1.90
C ASN A 284 8.70 14.67 0.72
N GLY A 285 9.27 14.57 -0.48
CA GLY A 285 8.67 13.83 -1.58
C GLY A 285 8.52 12.33 -1.27
N ILE A 286 9.57 11.74 -0.71
CA ILE A 286 9.59 10.32 -0.28
C ILE A 286 8.61 10.07 0.87
N VAL A 287 8.59 10.96 1.87
CA VAL A 287 7.64 10.89 2.99
C VAL A 287 6.20 11.03 2.51
N ALA A 288 5.92 11.96 1.59
CA ALA A 288 4.59 12.10 1.00
C ALA A 288 4.15 10.83 0.25
N TYR A 289 5.06 10.16 -0.45
CA TYR A 289 4.78 8.85 -1.04
C TYR A 289 4.39 7.82 0.01
N ALA A 290 5.13 7.70 1.12
CA ALA A 290 4.81 6.79 2.21
C ALA A 290 3.46 7.12 2.87
N MET A 291 3.16 8.41 3.09
CA MET A 291 1.84 8.87 3.56
C MET A 291 0.70 8.41 2.63
N ASN A 292 0.94 8.37 1.32
CA ASN A 292 -0.04 7.92 0.32
C ASN A 292 -0.23 6.40 0.29
N GLN A 293 0.72 5.62 0.81
CA GLN A 293 0.58 4.16 0.92
C GLN A 293 -0.20 3.75 2.18
N ARG A 294 -0.34 4.65 3.15
CA ARG A 294 -1.00 4.37 4.43
C ARG A 294 -2.51 4.26 4.29
N GLU A 295 -3.10 3.35 5.06
CA GLU A 295 -4.55 3.26 5.19
C GLU A 295 -5.04 4.28 6.21
N TRP A 296 -5.85 5.22 5.75
CA TRP A 296 -6.49 6.21 6.61
C TRP A 296 -7.96 5.87 6.81
N LYS A 297 -8.49 6.15 8.00
CA LYS A 297 -9.91 5.94 8.32
C LYS A 297 -10.49 7.13 9.07
N THR A 298 -11.72 7.48 8.73
CA THR A 298 -12.54 8.46 9.46
C THR A 298 -13.87 7.78 9.78
N ASP A 299 -14.33 7.85 11.03
CA ASP A 299 -15.58 7.18 11.49
C ASP A 299 -15.65 5.67 11.17
N GLY A 300 -14.49 4.99 11.08
CA GLY A 300 -14.39 3.58 10.71
C GLY A 300 -14.50 3.27 9.21
N TYR A 301 -14.67 4.29 8.36
CA TYR A 301 -14.65 4.18 6.89
C TYR A 301 -13.30 4.58 6.33
N LYS A 302 -12.91 4.01 5.18
CA LYS A 302 -11.67 4.38 4.50
C LYS A 302 -11.74 5.85 4.06
N ALA A 303 -10.73 6.63 4.44
CA ALA A 303 -10.48 7.95 3.91
C ALA A 303 -9.39 7.85 2.84
N ASN A 304 -9.64 8.37 1.63
CA ASN A 304 -8.62 8.41 0.59
C ASN A 304 -7.84 9.72 0.75
N LEU A 305 -6.58 9.62 1.15
CA LEU A 305 -5.69 10.76 1.28
C LEU A 305 -4.77 10.85 0.06
N THR A 306 -4.51 12.07 -0.39
CA THR A 306 -3.42 12.38 -1.30
C THR A 306 -2.56 13.47 -0.69
N ALA A 307 -1.32 13.13 -0.38
CA ALA A 307 -0.28 13.98 0.13
C ALA A 307 0.69 14.37 -0.99
N THR A 308 1.06 15.64 -1.05
CA THR A 308 2.15 16.16 -1.88
C THR A 308 3.03 17.09 -1.04
N SER A 309 4.33 17.12 -1.27
CA SER A 309 5.21 18.09 -0.62
C SER A 309 5.32 19.38 -1.43
N LYS A 310 5.53 20.51 -0.75
CA LYS A 310 5.80 21.81 -1.35
C LYS A 310 6.88 22.52 -0.54
N VAL A 311 7.89 23.05 -1.23
CA VAL A 311 8.91 23.93 -0.65
C VAL A 311 8.77 25.30 -1.30
N GLU A 312 8.60 26.35 -0.49
CA GLU A 312 8.47 27.73 -0.95
C GLU A 312 9.59 28.59 -0.36
N MET A 313 10.32 29.31 -1.22
CA MET A 313 11.29 30.31 -0.77
C MET A 313 10.54 31.54 -0.27
N THR A 314 10.78 31.93 0.98
CA THR A 314 10.26 33.18 1.56
C THR A 314 11.27 34.33 1.43
N SER A 315 12.55 34.01 1.26
CA SER A 315 13.63 34.94 0.88
C SER A 315 14.77 34.16 0.22
N SER A 316 15.91 34.80 -0.08
CA SER A 316 17.10 34.11 -0.59
C SER A 316 17.77 33.16 0.42
N LYS A 317 17.42 33.24 1.71
CA LYS A 317 18.01 32.42 2.79
C LYS A 317 16.98 31.76 3.70
N SER A 318 15.69 31.86 3.37
CA SER A 318 14.63 31.28 4.17
C SER A 318 13.60 30.63 3.27
N TRP A 319 13.09 29.49 3.72
CA TRP A 319 12.08 28.71 3.03
C TRP A 319 11.11 28.11 4.03
N THR A 320 9.97 27.67 3.54
CA THR A 320 9.00 26.88 4.29
C THR A 320 8.74 25.59 3.52
N ALA A 321 8.72 24.48 4.24
CA ALA A 321 8.38 23.18 3.67
C ALA A 321 7.08 22.69 4.29
N LYS A 322 6.13 22.27 3.46
CA LYS A 322 4.80 21.84 3.89
C LYS A 322 4.35 20.61 3.12
N TYR A 323 3.55 19.80 3.78
CA TYR A 323 2.73 18.78 3.15
C TYR A 323 1.35 19.34 2.86
N MET A 324 0.91 19.20 1.63
CA MET A 324 -0.43 19.57 1.17
C MET A 324 -1.24 18.29 1.05
N PHE A 325 -2.40 18.26 1.68
CA PHE A 325 -3.27 17.10 1.71
C PHE A 325 -4.59 17.42 1.02
N LYS A 326 -5.06 16.47 0.22
CA LYS A 326 -6.43 16.40 -0.24
C LYS A 326 -7.01 15.09 0.28
N ALA A 327 -8.04 15.20 1.10
CA ALA A 327 -8.76 14.05 1.61
C ALA A 327 -10.10 13.94 0.89
N LYS A 328 -10.37 12.77 0.33
CA LYS A 328 -11.71 12.35 0.03
C LYS A 328 -12.13 11.43 1.14
N HIS A 329 -12.86 12.00 2.08
CA HIS A 329 -13.67 11.21 2.98
C HIS A 329 -14.59 10.40 2.09
N ALA A 330 -14.66 9.09 2.32
CA ALA A 330 -15.92 8.46 2.02
C ALA A 330 -16.95 9.34 2.73
N GLU A 331 -17.90 9.92 1.99
CA GLU A 331 -19.12 10.36 2.64
C GLU A 331 -19.58 9.20 3.52
N SER A 332 -20.47 9.45 4.48
CA SER A 332 -21.42 8.41 4.81
C SER A 332 -22.26 8.08 3.57
N VAL A 333 -21.65 7.54 2.52
CA VAL A 333 -22.22 6.47 1.77
C VAL A 333 -22.31 5.39 2.84
N GLU A 334 -23.51 5.21 3.40
CA GLU A 334 -23.89 3.88 3.87
C GLU A 334 -23.26 2.91 2.86
N PRO A 335 -22.31 2.08 3.31
CA PRO A 335 -21.32 1.42 2.45
C PRO A 335 -22.09 0.87 1.29
N SER A 336 -21.85 1.41 0.07
CA SER A 336 -22.80 1.35 -1.04
C SER A 336 -23.91 0.39 -0.71
N GLN A 337 -25.09 0.89 -0.37
CA GLN A 337 -26.27 0.14 -0.74
C GLN A 337 -26.12 -0.07 -2.27
N THR A 338 -25.33 -1.08 -2.69
CA THR A 338 -25.93 -2.20 -3.36
C THR A 338 -27.11 -2.50 -2.46
N ASN A 339 -28.21 -1.81 -2.73
CA ASN A 339 -29.53 -2.23 -2.33
C ASN A 339 -29.72 -3.53 -3.11
N TYR A 340 -28.95 -4.55 -2.71
CA TYR A 340 -29.36 -5.91 -2.81
C TYR A 340 -30.72 -5.85 -2.18
N SER A 341 -31.74 -5.89 -3.03
CA SER A 341 -33.12 -5.87 -2.57
C SER A 341 -33.21 -6.86 -1.40
N ASN A 342 -33.92 -6.47 -0.34
CA ASN A 342 -34.14 -7.28 0.87
C ASN A 342 -34.95 -8.54 0.53
N THR A 343 -34.34 -9.42 -0.26
CA THR A 343 -34.90 -10.58 -0.93
C THR A 343 -33.81 -11.66 -1.02
N PRO A 344 -34.20 -12.93 -1.21
CA PRO A 344 -33.24 -14.01 -1.40
C PRO A 344 -32.31 -13.80 -2.60
N GLU A 345 -32.78 -13.12 -3.65
CA GLU A 345 -31.92 -12.76 -4.79
C GLU A 345 -30.86 -11.74 -4.40
N GLY A 346 -31.23 -10.72 -3.62
CA GLY A 346 -30.27 -9.74 -3.10
C GLY A 346 -29.19 -10.39 -2.23
N TYR A 347 -29.58 -11.31 -1.34
CA TYR A 347 -28.61 -12.05 -0.52
C TYR A 347 -27.67 -12.92 -1.38
N ALA A 348 -28.18 -13.56 -2.43
CA ALA A 348 -27.35 -14.31 -3.37
C ALA A 348 -26.33 -13.40 -4.07
N ARG A 349 -26.74 -12.22 -4.52
CA ARG A 349 -25.84 -11.22 -5.13
C ARG A 349 -24.77 -10.74 -4.14
N MET A 350 -25.14 -10.47 -2.90
CA MET A 350 -24.20 -10.13 -1.82
C MET A 350 -23.17 -11.24 -1.60
N LEU A 351 -23.61 -12.51 -1.53
CA LEU A 351 -22.71 -13.65 -1.36
C LEU A 351 -21.66 -13.73 -2.48
N TYR A 352 -22.05 -13.50 -3.74
CA TYR A 352 -21.11 -13.50 -4.87
C TYR A 352 -20.18 -12.27 -4.88
N ALA A 353 -20.70 -11.09 -4.59
CA ALA A 353 -19.90 -9.88 -4.54
C ALA A 353 -18.83 -9.98 -3.44
N GLU A 354 -19.22 -10.42 -2.25
CA GLU A 354 -18.33 -10.45 -1.09
C GLU A 354 -17.38 -11.65 -1.11
N CYS A 355 -17.85 -12.85 -1.49
CA CYS A 355 -17.00 -14.05 -1.47
C CYS A 355 -16.11 -14.18 -2.71
N PHE A 356 -16.56 -13.67 -3.87
CA PHE A 356 -15.92 -13.91 -5.16
C PHE A 356 -15.57 -12.63 -5.93
N ASN A 357 -15.81 -11.43 -5.36
CA ASN A 357 -15.62 -10.15 -6.04
C ASN A 357 -16.34 -10.10 -7.41
N THR A 358 -17.49 -10.77 -7.51
CA THR A 358 -18.29 -10.89 -8.73
C THR A 358 -19.65 -10.24 -8.48
N PRO A 359 -19.80 -8.92 -8.70
CA PRO A 359 -21.02 -8.19 -8.35
C PRO A 359 -22.24 -8.57 -9.20
N GLU A 360 -22.02 -9.13 -10.40
CA GLU A 360 -23.09 -9.56 -11.32
C GLU A 360 -22.92 -11.04 -11.71
N PRO A 361 -23.47 -11.98 -10.93
CA PRO A 361 -23.44 -13.41 -11.27
C PRO A 361 -24.36 -13.70 -12.46
N THR A 362 -24.13 -14.82 -13.14
CA THR A 362 -24.98 -15.21 -14.27
C THR A 362 -26.43 -15.43 -13.83
N THR A 363 -27.38 -15.22 -14.74
CA THR A 363 -28.81 -15.47 -14.48
C THR A 363 -29.08 -16.87 -13.94
N HIS A 364 -28.31 -17.87 -14.39
CA HIS A 364 -28.41 -19.25 -13.90
C HIS A 364 -27.95 -19.38 -12.44
N GLN A 365 -26.82 -18.77 -12.09
CA GLN A 365 -26.29 -18.76 -10.72
C GLN A 365 -27.24 -18.06 -9.74
N ILE A 366 -27.77 -16.90 -10.12
CA ILE A 366 -28.73 -16.16 -9.29
C ILE A 366 -30.02 -16.96 -9.11
N SER A 367 -30.57 -17.53 -10.18
CA SER A 367 -31.80 -18.33 -10.11
C SER A 367 -31.65 -19.55 -9.20
N TYR A 368 -30.54 -20.29 -9.34
CA TYR A 368 -30.24 -21.45 -8.48
C TYR A 368 -30.16 -21.07 -7.00
N TRP A 369 -29.34 -20.06 -6.66
CA TRP A 369 -29.14 -19.69 -5.26
C TRP A 369 -30.36 -19.02 -4.63
N THR A 370 -31.12 -18.24 -5.39
CA THR A 370 -32.41 -17.69 -4.95
C THR A 370 -33.40 -18.82 -4.61
N GLY A 371 -33.39 -19.91 -5.38
CA GLY A 371 -34.22 -21.10 -5.12
C GLY A 371 -33.76 -21.87 -3.88
N VAL A 372 -32.45 -22.03 -3.67
CA VAL A 372 -31.87 -22.68 -2.48
C VAL A 372 -32.20 -21.88 -1.22
N LEU A 373 -32.00 -20.56 -1.23
CA LEU A 373 -32.20 -19.68 -0.07
C LEU A 373 -33.65 -19.62 0.46
N LYS A 374 -34.62 -20.09 -0.32
CA LYS A 374 -36.04 -20.20 0.06
C LYS A 374 -36.38 -21.55 0.72
N GLN A 375 -35.43 -22.48 0.80
CA GLN A 375 -35.62 -23.77 1.46
C GLN A 375 -35.28 -23.65 2.95
N GLU A 376 -35.86 -24.51 3.80
CA GLU A 376 -35.73 -24.41 5.27
C GLU A 376 -34.28 -24.37 5.78
N ASP A 377 -33.35 -25.07 5.13
CA ASP A 377 -31.92 -25.12 5.44
C ASP A 377 -31.03 -24.39 4.41
N GLY A 378 -31.68 -23.66 3.50
CA GLY A 378 -31.07 -23.00 2.35
C GLY A 378 -29.96 -22.01 2.70
N PRO A 379 -30.16 -21.08 3.65
CA PRO A 379 -29.15 -20.10 4.05
C PRO A 379 -27.91 -20.74 4.67
N GLN A 380 -28.07 -21.71 5.57
CA GLN A 380 -26.96 -22.46 6.16
C GLN A 380 -26.16 -23.19 5.10
N ARG A 381 -26.87 -23.81 4.15
CA ARG A 381 -26.26 -24.48 3.00
C ARG A 381 -25.50 -23.50 2.12
N ALA A 382 -26.06 -22.33 1.83
CA ALA A 382 -25.40 -21.29 1.04
C ALA A 382 -24.11 -20.81 1.72
N VAL A 383 -24.14 -20.44 3.00
CA VAL A 383 -22.93 -20.03 3.73
C VAL A 383 -21.87 -21.13 3.70
N LYS A 384 -22.26 -22.38 3.95
CA LYS A 384 -21.31 -23.51 3.93
C LYS A 384 -20.66 -23.70 2.55
N GLU A 385 -21.44 -23.71 1.47
CA GLU A 385 -20.92 -23.95 0.12
C GLU A 385 -20.04 -22.78 -0.38
N PHE A 386 -20.40 -21.52 -0.10
CA PHE A 386 -19.59 -20.36 -0.48
C PHE A 386 -18.26 -20.32 0.27
N PHE A 387 -18.27 -20.56 1.59
CA PHE A 387 -17.07 -20.49 2.43
C PHE A 387 -16.17 -21.74 2.33
N THR A 388 -16.62 -22.82 1.69
CA THR A 388 -15.80 -24.01 1.39
C THR A 388 -15.27 -24.05 -0.04
N SER A 389 -15.57 -23.03 -0.84
CA SER A 389 -15.06 -22.86 -2.20
C SER A 389 -13.53 -22.73 -2.24
N SER A 390 -12.94 -23.06 -3.40
CA SER A 390 -11.49 -22.94 -3.62
C SER A 390 -10.99 -21.50 -3.48
N VAL A 391 -11.81 -20.51 -3.82
CA VAL A 391 -11.46 -19.07 -3.72
C VAL A 391 -11.32 -18.65 -2.26
N ILE A 392 -12.25 -19.04 -1.38
CA ILE A 392 -12.18 -18.69 0.04
C ILE A 392 -11.05 -19.44 0.75
N LYS A 393 -10.72 -20.67 0.33
CA LYS A 393 -9.58 -21.43 0.87
C LYS A 393 -8.22 -20.77 0.66
N GLN A 394 -8.08 -19.83 -0.29
CA GLN A 394 -6.84 -19.09 -0.52
C GLN A 394 -6.69 -17.87 0.40
N LYS A 395 -7.76 -17.45 1.08
CA LYS A 395 -7.76 -16.30 1.99
C LYS A 395 -7.19 -16.66 3.35
N ASN A 396 -6.58 -15.69 4.03
CA ASN A 396 -6.08 -15.89 5.39
C ASN A 396 -7.22 -15.83 6.43
N ALA A 397 -6.95 -16.29 7.65
CA ALA A 397 -7.96 -16.37 8.72
C ALA A 397 -8.59 -15.01 9.10
N VAL A 398 -7.85 -13.90 8.96
CA VAL A 398 -8.36 -12.54 9.26
C VAL A 398 -9.37 -12.12 8.19
N GLU A 399 -9.06 -12.35 6.92
CA GLU A 399 -9.96 -12.08 5.80
C GLU A 399 -11.24 -12.91 5.94
N ILE A 400 -11.13 -14.23 6.19
CA ILE A 400 -12.29 -15.12 6.37
C ILE A 400 -13.16 -14.65 7.55
N THR A 401 -12.54 -14.23 8.65
CA THR A 401 -13.25 -13.68 9.82
C THR A 401 -14.06 -12.43 9.44
N ARG A 402 -13.47 -11.50 8.69
CA ARG A 402 -14.18 -10.29 8.22
C ARG A 402 -15.34 -10.64 7.29
N LEU A 403 -15.17 -11.61 6.39
CA LEU A 403 -16.25 -12.07 5.51
C LEU A 403 -17.40 -12.70 6.30
N LEU A 404 -17.12 -13.55 7.30
CA LEU A 404 -18.16 -14.14 8.16
C LEU A 404 -18.96 -13.05 8.89
N TYR A 405 -18.27 -12.04 9.42
CA TYR A 405 -18.96 -10.91 10.07
C TYR A 405 -19.85 -10.14 9.11
N ARG A 406 -19.36 -9.84 7.90
CA ARG A 406 -20.11 -9.06 6.92
C ARG A 406 -21.31 -9.82 6.35
N VAL A 407 -21.06 -11.01 5.82
CA VAL A 407 -22.04 -11.78 5.02
C VAL A 407 -22.99 -12.60 5.89
N VAL A 408 -22.49 -13.11 7.02
CA VAL A 408 -23.25 -14.02 7.89
C VAL A 408 -23.81 -13.24 9.08
N ALA A 409 -23.01 -12.42 9.76
CA ALA A 409 -23.51 -11.65 10.91
C ALA A 409 -24.13 -10.29 10.54
N GLY A 410 -23.92 -9.79 9.32
CA GLY A 410 -24.40 -8.46 8.93
C GLY A 410 -23.69 -7.31 9.63
N ILE A 411 -22.50 -7.57 10.16
CA ILE A 411 -21.69 -6.60 10.90
C ILE A 411 -20.53 -6.21 9.98
N ASN A 412 -20.60 -4.99 9.46
CA ASN A 412 -19.58 -4.49 8.54
C ASN A 412 -18.25 -4.20 9.24
N ASN A 413 -18.31 -3.78 10.51
CA ASN A 413 -17.17 -3.35 11.31
C ASN A 413 -17.12 -4.11 12.65
N PRO A 414 -16.63 -5.36 12.68
CA PRO A 414 -16.37 -6.07 13.93
C PRO A 414 -15.25 -5.41 14.74
N THR A 415 -15.33 -5.47 16.07
CA THR A 415 -14.29 -4.91 16.95
C THR A 415 -12.98 -5.69 16.84
N GLU A 416 -11.86 -5.09 17.23
CA GLU A 416 -10.55 -5.78 17.22
C GLU A 416 -10.54 -7.04 18.07
N ALA A 417 -11.21 -7.03 19.23
CA ALA A 417 -11.37 -8.20 20.08
C ALA A 417 -12.17 -9.33 19.38
N GLN A 418 -13.22 -8.97 18.64
CA GLN A 418 -14.01 -9.91 17.85
C GLN A 418 -13.20 -10.51 16.70
N LEU A 419 -12.41 -9.69 15.99
CA LEU A 419 -11.51 -10.14 14.94
C LEU A 419 -10.42 -11.08 15.49
N ALA A 420 -9.80 -10.72 16.61
CA ALA A 420 -8.74 -11.51 17.22
C ALA A 420 -9.24 -12.89 17.67
N TYR A 421 -10.38 -12.94 18.37
CA TYR A 421 -10.99 -14.18 18.84
C TYR A 421 -11.28 -15.16 17.70
N TRP A 422 -11.99 -14.70 16.67
CA TRP A 422 -12.40 -15.58 15.57
C TRP A 422 -11.26 -15.94 14.62
N THR A 423 -10.29 -15.05 14.43
CA THR A 423 -9.06 -15.38 13.70
C THR A 423 -8.33 -16.53 14.39
N GLN A 424 -8.20 -16.49 15.72
CA GLN A 424 -7.57 -17.55 16.49
C GLN A 424 -8.40 -18.85 16.45
N HIS A 425 -9.73 -18.74 16.57
CA HIS A 425 -10.64 -19.88 16.50
C HIS A 425 -10.56 -20.60 15.14
N ILE A 426 -10.52 -19.86 14.02
CA ILE A 426 -10.37 -20.42 12.67
C ILE A 426 -9.00 -21.09 12.51
N LYS A 427 -7.93 -20.50 13.03
CA LYS A 427 -6.59 -21.12 13.00
C LYS A 427 -6.56 -22.43 13.78
N ALA A 428 -7.28 -22.54 14.89
CA ALA A 428 -7.30 -23.73 15.74
C ALA A 428 -8.23 -24.84 15.23
N ASN A 429 -9.43 -24.48 14.76
CA ASN A 429 -10.51 -25.44 14.48
C ASN A 429 -10.90 -25.53 12.99
N GLY A 430 -10.25 -24.72 12.14
CA GLY A 430 -10.60 -24.58 10.73
C GLY A 430 -11.88 -23.77 10.51
N VAL A 431 -12.17 -23.46 9.24
CA VAL A 431 -13.29 -22.59 8.83
C VAL A 431 -14.66 -23.24 9.13
N ASN A 432 -14.76 -24.57 9.08
CA ASN A 432 -16.03 -25.28 9.25
C ASN A 432 -16.66 -25.11 10.64
N GLY A 433 -15.85 -25.07 11.69
CA GLY A 433 -16.33 -24.81 13.05
C GLY A 433 -16.91 -23.40 13.18
N ALA A 434 -16.20 -22.41 12.64
CA ALA A 434 -16.66 -21.02 12.62
C ALA A 434 -17.95 -20.84 11.82
N ILE A 435 -18.08 -21.48 10.64
CA ILE A 435 -19.33 -21.45 9.87
C ILE A 435 -20.50 -21.99 10.71
N ALA A 436 -20.33 -23.14 11.37
CA ALA A 436 -21.40 -23.74 12.16
C ALA A 436 -21.85 -22.83 13.32
N GLU A 437 -20.93 -22.16 14.00
CA GLU A 437 -21.26 -21.25 15.10
C GLU A 437 -21.90 -19.95 14.59
N PHE A 438 -21.38 -19.34 13.52
CA PHE A 438 -21.97 -18.14 12.93
C PHE A 438 -23.36 -18.41 12.36
N SER A 439 -23.54 -19.53 11.65
CA SER A 439 -24.82 -19.94 11.06
C SER A 439 -25.89 -20.35 12.07
N ASN A 440 -25.55 -20.43 13.36
CA ASN A 440 -26.50 -20.62 14.46
C ASN A 440 -26.63 -19.37 15.37
N SER A 441 -25.95 -18.28 15.03
CA SER A 441 -25.93 -17.06 15.84
C SER A 441 -27.18 -16.20 15.64
N LYS A 442 -27.53 -15.40 16.67
CA LYS A 442 -28.58 -14.37 16.59
C LYS A 442 -28.36 -13.36 15.45
N PHE A 443 -27.10 -13.13 15.07
CA PHE A 443 -26.73 -12.20 14.01
C PHE A 443 -27.07 -12.76 12.62
N PHE A 444 -26.82 -14.05 12.40
CA PHE A 444 -27.23 -14.73 11.17
C PHE A 444 -28.73 -14.82 11.02
N ILE A 445 -29.43 -15.00 12.13
CA ILE A 445 -30.89 -14.93 12.14
C ILE A 445 -31.37 -13.55 11.72
N SER A 446 -30.76 -12.48 12.25
CA SER A 446 -31.05 -11.10 11.82
C SER A 446 -30.78 -10.86 10.34
N GLN A 447 -29.72 -11.46 9.79
CA GLN A 447 -29.44 -11.39 8.37
C GLN A 447 -30.46 -12.14 7.52
N CYS A 448 -30.90 -13.32 7.97
CA CYS A 448 -31.98 -14.05 7.30
C CYS A 448 -33.29 -13.24 7.27
N MET A 449 -33.62 -12.53 8.36
CA MET A 449 -34.77 -11.63 8.40
C MET A 449 -34.65 -10.47 7.40
N ASN A 450 -33.48 -9.82 7.36
CA ASN A 450 -33.24 -8.69 6.47
C ASN A 450 -33.45 -9.02 4.99
N TYR A 451 -33.17 -10.26 4.59
CA TYR A 451 -33.29 -10.71 3.20
C TYR A 451 -34.48 -11.64 2.93
N GLY A 452 -35.37 -11.86 3.90
CA GLY A 452 -36.53 -12.74 3.73
C GLY A 452 -36.17 -14.21 3.46
N LEU A 453 -35.11 -14.71 4.12
CA LEU A 453 -34.60 -16.08 3.96
C LEU A 453 -35.26 -17.05 4.94
N CYS A 454 -35.45 -18.31 4.54
CA CYS A 454 -35.94 -19.36 5.43
C CYS A 454 -34.79 -19.92 6.29
N ASN A 455 -34.81 -19.75 7.61
CA ASN A 455 -33.68 -20.15 8.48
C ASN A 455 -34.12 -21.18 9.52
N LYS A 456 -33.70 -22.44 9.40
CA LYS A 456 -33.89 -23.47 10.44
C LYS A 456 -32.67 -23.55 11.35
N ASN A 457 -32.73 -22.94 12.54
CA ASN A 457 -31.74 -23.21 13.59
C ASN A 457 -32.15 -24.48 14.39
N SER A 458 -31.28 -24.94 15.29
CA SER A 458 -31.54 -26.08 16.20
C SER A 458 -32.71 -25.87 17.19
N GLN A 459 -33.40 -24.72 17.12
CA GLN A 459 -34.58 -24.34 17.91
C GLN A 459 -35.81 -23.96 17.03
N GLY A 460 -35.78 -24.18 15.71
CA GLY A 460 -36.86 -23.82 14.79
C GLY A 460 -36.74 -22.42 14.16
N SER A 461 -37.40 -22.19 13.02
CA SER A 461 -37.18 -21.00 12.16
C SER A 461 -37.80 -19.69 12.63
N GLN A 462 -37.07 -18.56 12.68
CA GLN A 462 -37.69 -17.23 12.95
C GLN A 462 -38.71 -16.89 11.86
N SER A 463 -39.96 -17.13 12.24
CA SER A 463 -41.17 -17.16 11.46
C SER A 463 -42.30 -16.99 12.47
N PRO A 464 -43.54 -16.73 12.03
CA PRO A 464 -44.70 -16.73 12.92
C PRO A 464 -44.78 -18.00 13.78
N SER A 465 -44.30 -19.14 13.28
CA SER A 465 -44.24 -20.42 14.01
C SER A 465 -43.28 -20.40 15.21
N VAL A 466 -42.13 -19.73 15.11
CA VAL A 466 -41.22 -19.60 16.26
C VAL A 466 -41.70 -18.56 17.25
N TYR A 467 -42.32 -17.49 16.78
CA TYR A 467 -42.96 -16.55 17.70
C TYR A 467 -44.07 -17.25 18.49
N ALA A 468 -44.89 -18.08 17.82
CA ALA A 468 -45.88 -18.93 18.47
C ALA A 468 -45.25 -19.89 19.48
N TRP A 469 -44.15 -20.56 19.14
CA TRP A 469 -43.45 -21.46 20.04
C TRP A 469 -42.92 -20.72 21.29
N LEU A 470 -42.32 -19.55 21.11
CA LEU A 470 -41.82 -18.72 22.19
C LEU A 470 -42.95 -18.27 23.14
N LEU A 471 -44.12 -17.91 22.60
CA LEU A 471 -45.30 -17.56 23.39
C LEU A 471 -45.77 -18.75 24.24
N TYR A 472 -45.82 -19.96 23.69
CA TYR A 472 -46.16 -21.16 24.46
C TYR A 472 -45.13 -21.49 25.54
N GLU A 473 -43.85 -21.47 25.18
CA GLU A 473 -42.76 -21.84 26.07
C GLU A 473 -42.66 -20.86 27.25
N LYS A 474 -42.72 -19.56 26.98
CA LYS A 474 -42.43 -18.53 27.99
C LYS A 474 -43.67 -17.99 28.70
N CYS A 475 -44.82 -17.91 28.02
CA CYS A 475 -46.02 -17.38 28.66
C CYS A 475 -46.83 -18.48 29.37
N LEU A 476 -46.86 -19.68 28.79
CA LEU A 476 -47.68 -20.80 29.28
C LEU A 476 -46.85 -21.95 29.86
N ASP A 477 -45.53 -21.81 29.96
CA ASP A 477 -44.60 -22.84 30.45
C ASP A 477 -44.79 -24.19 29.75
N THR A 478 -45.12 -24.15 28.45
CA THR A 478 -45.39 -25.34 27.62
C THR A 478 -44.27 -25.50 26.58
N PRO A 479 -43.19 -26.25 26.88
CA PRO A 479 -42.04 -26.37 26.00
C PRO A 479 -42.29 -27.21 24.74
N ASP A 480 -43.33 -28.06 24.75
CA ASP A 480 -43.78 -28.84 23.60
C ASP A 480 -45.30 -28.66 23.38
N PRO A 481 -45.72 -27.58 22.72
CA PRO A 481 -47.14 -27.27 22.53
C PRO A 481 -47.82 -28.15 21.47
N GLY A 482 -47.06 -28.94 20.71
CA GLY A 482 -47.53 -29.71 19.57
C GLY A 482 -47.67 -28.88 18.28
N GLN A 483 -47.29 -29.49 17.15
CA GLN A 483 -47.18 -28.80 15.86
C GLN A 483 -48.47 -28.10 15.41
N TRP A 484 -49.63 -28.70 15.63
CA TRP A 484 -50.92 -28.11 15.23
C TRP A 484 -51.22 -26.76 15.92
N ARG A 485 -50.76 -26.57 17.16
CA ARG A 485 -50.92 -25.30 17.89
C ARG A 485 -49.99 -24.23 17.33
N ILE A 486 -48.77 -24.65 16.98
CA ILE A 486 -47.78 -23.79 16.35
C ILE A 486 -48.29 -23.32 14.99
N ASP A 487 -48.81 -24.23 14.15
CA ASP A 487 -49.32 -23.90 12.82
C ASP A 487 -50.54 -22.97 12.89
N TYR A 488 -51.45 -23.21 13.83
CA TYR A 488 -52.60 -22.34 14.07
C TYR A 488 -52.15 -20.91 14.39
N TRP A 489 -51.28 -20.75 15.39
CA TRP A 489 -50.84 -19.44 15.82
C TRP A 489 -49.91 -18.77 14.82
N ALA A 490 -49.09 -19.52 14.10
CA ALA A 490 -48.30 -19.01 12.99
C ALA A 490 -49.18 -18.35 11.93
N ASN A 491 -50.28 -19.01 11.56
CA ASN A 491 -51.25 -18.46 10.63
C ASN A 491 -51.94 -17.21 11.21
N VAL A 492 -52.39 -17.26 12.46
CA VAL A 492 -53.00 -16.08 13.11
C VAL A 492 -52.03 -14.90 13.12
N LEU A 493 -50.79 -15.12 13.56
CA LEU A 493 -49.73 -14.11 13.66
C LEU A 493 -49.35 -13.49 12.31
N ALA A 494 -49.45 -14.25 11.22
CA ALA A 494 -49.17 -13.78 9.87
C ALA A 494 -50.29 -12.90 9.26
N ASN A 495 -51.45 -12.78 9.92
CA ASN A 495 -52.59 -11.99 9.44
C ASN A 495 -52.73 -10.67 10.20
N ASN A 496 -53.31 -9.65 9.54
CA ASN A 496 -53.44 -8.30 10.10
C ASN A 496 -54.14 -8.28 11.47
N GLY A 497 -53.49 -7.71 12.49
CA GLY A 497 -53.97 -7.70 13.88
C GLY A 497 -53.75 -9.00 14.66
N GLY A 498 -53.09 -9.99 14.05
CA GLY A 498 -52.81 -11.30 14.63
C GLY A 498 -51.81 -11.23 15.78
N SER A 499 -50.80 -10.37 15.65
CA SER A 499 -49.79 -10.12 16.68
C SER A 499 -50.39 -9.54 17.96
N GLU A 500 -51.25 -8.53 17.86
CA GLU A 500 -51.96 -7.94 19.01
C GLU A 500 -52.90 -8.93 19.69
N LYS A 501 -53.62 -9.73 18.89
CA LYS A 501 -54.47 -10.80 19.41
C LYS A 501 -53.65 -11.82 20.20
N ALA A 502 -52.52 -12.28 19.65
CA ALA A 502 -51.65 -13.25 20.30
C ALA A 502 -51.10 -12.70 21.63
N ILE A 503 -50.57 -11.47 21.64
CA ILE A 503 -50.06 -10.88 22.89
C ILE A 503 -51.17 -10.77 23.93
N LYS A 504 -52.35 -10.27 23.57
CA LYS A 504 -53.48 -10.16 24.51
C LYS A 504 -53.88 -11.53 25.05
N GLU A 505 -53.92 -12.57 24.22
CA GLU A 505 -54.37 -13.91 24.65
C GLU A 505 -53.34 -14.62 25.54
N PHE A 506 -52.06 -14.62 25.16
CA PHE A 506 -51.02 -15.32 25.92
C PHE A 506 -50.65 -14.59 27.23
N PHE A 507 -50.54 -13.26 27.20
CA PHE A 507 -50.14 -12.47 28.37
C PHE A 507 -51.30 -12.20 29.35
N THR A 508 -52.54 -12.51 28.99
CA THR A 508 -53.66 -12.48 29.93
C THR A 508 -54.11 -13.86 30.42
N SER A 509 -53.43 -14.93 29.99
CA SER A 509 -53.66 -16.28 30.48
C SER A 509 -53.50 -16.38 32.01
N SER A 510 -54.23 -17.30 32.64
CA SER A 510 -54.12 -17.56 34.08
C SER A 510 -52.69 -17.96 34.47
N THR A 511 -52.00 -18.74 33.64
CA THR A 511 -50.61 -19.15 33.83
C THR A 511 -49.66 -17.95 33.86
N PHE A 512 -49.79 -17.03 32.91
CA PHE A 512 -48.95 -15.83 32.89
C PHE A 512 -49.27 -14.87 34.04
N ARG A 513 -50.56 -14.70 34.36
CA ARG A 513 -51.02 -13.84 35.47
C ARG A 513 -50.54 -14.33 36.84
N ALA A 514 -50.31 -15.62 37.00
CA ALA A 514 -49.77 -16.19 38.23
C ALA A 514 -48.28 -15.89 38.46
N LYS A 515 -47.55 -15.45 37.43
CA LYS A 515 -46.14 -15.06 37.55
C LYS A 515 -46.01 -13.75 38.34
N LYS A 516 -44.91 -13.59 39.08
CA LYS A 516 -44.62 -12.35 39.83
C LYS A 516 -44.53 -11.14 38.88
N PRO A 517 -44.93 -9.93 39.30
CA PRO A 517 -44.87 -8.71 38.47
C PRO A 517 -43.50 -8.46 37.81
N GLU A 518 -42.40 -8.74 38.51
CA GLU A 518 -41.05 -8.61 37.96
C GLU A 518 -40.79 -9.57 36.78
N ALA A 519 -41.24 -10.83 36.90
CA ALA A 519 -41.12 -11.82 35.84
C ALA A 519 -42.01 -11.45 34.63
N GLN A 520 -43.19 -10.90 34.88
CA GLN A 520 -44.08 -10.39 33.84
C GLN A 520 -43.43 -9.23 33.07
N ALA A 521 -42.83 -8.26 33.77
CA ALA A 521 -42.10 -7.15 33.16
C ALA A 521 -40.94 -7.63 32.28
N ARG A 522 -40.16 -8.61 32.77
CA ARG A 522 -39.04 -9.19 32.01
C ARG A 522 -39.51 -9.90 30.74
N LEU A 523 -40.59 -10.67 30.83
CA LEU A 523 -41.14 -11.39 29.67
C LEU A 523 -41.76 -10.46 28.63
N LEU A 524 -42.39 -9.35 29.06
CA LEU A 524 -42.85 -8.30 28.14
C LEU A 524 -41.68 -7.69 27.35
N TYR A 525 -40.56 -7.38 28.02
CA TYR A 525 -39.36 -6.90 27.32
C TYR A 525 -38.79 -7.93 26.34
N ASN A 526 -38.65 -9.18 26.79
CA ASN A 526 -38.01 -10.22 25.99
C ASN A 526 -38.82 -10.57 24.73
N ILE A 527 -40.14 -10.69 24.87
CA ILE A 527 -41.01 -11.27 23.84
C ILE A 527 -41.68 -10.18 23.01
N VAL A 528 -42.17 -9.12 23.65
CA VAL A 528 -42.93 -8.05 22.97
C VAL A 528 -41.98 -6.97 22.47
N ALA A 529 -41.01 -6.53 23.28
CA ALA A 529 -40.06 -5.50 22.85
C ALA A 529 -38.79 -6.03 22.16
N GLY A 530 -38.57 -7.34 22.13
CA GLY A 530 -37.38 -7.95 21.52
C GLY A 530 -36.07 -7.67 22.26
N VAL A 531 -36.12 -7.19 23.50
CA VAL A 531 -34.93 -6.86 24.30
C VAL A 531 -34.54 -8.06 25.14
N SER A 532 -33.47 -8.77 24.78
CA SER A 532 -33.08 -10.01 25.46
C SER A 532 -32.56 -9.80 26.90
N ASN A 533 -31.97 -8.63 27.19
CA ASN A 533 -31.36 -8.30 28.47
C ASN A 533 -31.80 -6.89 28.94
N PRO A 534 -33.05 -6.73 29.41
CA PRO A 534 -33.51 -5.46 29.96
C PRO A 534 -32.73 -5.07 31.22
N THR A 535 -32.44 -3.79 31.40
CA THR A 535 -31.71 -3.28 32.57
C THR A 535 -32.58 -3.39 33.84
N GLU A 536 -31.95 -3.44 35.01
CA GLU A 536 -32.68 -3.48 36.28
C GLU A 536 -33.62 -2.28 36.44
N PHE A 537 -33.20 -1.11 35.95
CA PHE A 537 -34.04 0.09 35.93
C PHE A 537 -35.30 -0.09 35.07
N GLN A 538 -35.16 -0.65 33.86
CA GLN A 538 -36.28 -0.92 32.97
C GLN A 538 -37.28 -1.91 33.59
N ILE A 539 -36.77 -2.95 34.25
CA ILE A 539 -37.60 -3.95 34.92
C ILE A 539 -38.30 -3.34 36.12
N ALA A 540 -37.60 -2.56 36.94
CA ALA A 540 -38.17 -1.90 38.12
C ALA A 540 -39.30 -0.93 37.72
N TYR A 541 -39.11 -0.15 36.65
CA TYR A 541 -40.12 0.76 36.13
C TYR A 541 -41.42 0.03 35.77
N TRP A 542 -41.34 -1.02 34.96
CA TRP A 542 -42.53 -1.77 34.54
C TRP A 542 -43.13 -2.63 35.65
N THR A 543 -42.31 -3.12 36.58
CA THR A 543 -42.80 -3.79 37.79
C THR A 543 -43.68 -2.85 38.61
N ASN A 544 -43.28 -1.59 38.77
CA ASN A 544 -44.07 -0.58 39.46
C ASN A 544 -45.37 -0.25 38.71
N ILE A 545 -45.33 -0.14 37.37
CA ILE A 545 -46.55 0.07 36.57
C ILE A 545 -47.51 -1.11 36.70
N ILE A 546 -47.02 -2.35 36.63
CA ILE A 546 -47.87 -3.54 36.76
C ILE A 546 -48.53 -3.57 38.15
N ASN A 547 -47.80 -3.24 39.21
CA ASN A 547 -48.34 -3.20 40.57
C ASN A 547 -49.37 -2.06 40.78
N SER A 548 -49.17 -0.92 40.13
CA SER A 548 -49.97 0.28 40.37
C SER A 548 -51.19 0.40 39.44
N ASN A 549 -51.03 -0.02 38.19
CA ASN A 549 -52.00 0.19 37.09
C ASN A 549 -52.49 -1.13 36.48
N GLY A 550 -51.94 -2.26 36.92
CA GLY A 550 -52.30 -3.59 36.44
C GLY A 550 -51.57 -4.01 35.16
N LEU A 551 -51.51 -5.34 34.95
CA LEU A 551 -50.80 -5.95 33.82
C LEU A 551 -51.35 -5.55 32.45
N ILE A 552 -52.66 -5.30 32.34
CA ILE A 552 -53.30 -4.92 31.07
C ILE A 552 -52.76 -3.57 30.58
N CYS A 553 -52.62 -2.60 31.50
CA CYS A 553 -52.04 -1.29 31.17
C CYS A 553 -50.60 -1.43 30.67
N ALA A 554 -49.81 -2.33 31.26
CA ALA A 554 -48.46 -2.60 30.78
C ALA A 554 -48.45 -3.19 29.36
N ILE A 555 -49.29 -4.20 29.09
CA ILE A 555 -49.40 -4.82 27.77
C ILE A 555 -49.75 -3.78 26.69
N GLU A 556 -50.73 -2.91 26.94
CA GLU A 556 -51.15 -1.88 25.98
C GLU A 556 -50.03 -0.88 25.65
N ASN A 557 -49.24 -0.49 26.64
CA ASN A 557 -48.09 0.39 26.39
C ASN A 557 -47.01 -0.29 25.53
N PHE A 558 -46.73 -1.58 25.77
CA PHE A 558 -45.79 -2.32 24.94
C PHE A 558 -46.31 -2.50 23.51
N LEU A 559 -47.59 -2.81 23.33
CA LEU A 559 -48.22 -2.94 22.01
C LEU A 559 -48.16 -1.64 21.20
N ASN A 560 -48.23 -0.49 21.86
CA ASN A 560 -48.14 0.83 21.21
C ASN A 560 -46.69 1.33 21.05
N SER A 561 -45.68 0.53 21.41
CA SER A 561 -44.28 0.96 21.36
C SER A 561 -43.64 0.69 20.00
N ASP A 562 -42.70 1.56 19.61
CA ASP A 562 -41.85 1.35 18.43
C ASP A 562 -41.04 0.04 18.51
N LEU A 563 -40.78 -0.44 19.73
CA LEU A 563 -40.11 -1.71 19.97
C LEU A 563 -40.96 -2.89 19.52
N PHE A 564 -42.27 -2.86 19.78
CA PHE A 564 -43.16 -3.91 19.28
C PHE A 564 -43.30 -3.85 17.76
N THR A 565 -43.37 -2.66 17.16
CA THR A 565 -43.35 -2.52 15.69
C THR A 565 -42.11 -3.17 15.06
N LYS A 566 -40.93 -2.99 15.67
CA LYS A 566 -39.69 -3.67 15.23
C LYS A 566 -39.76 -5.18 15.43
N GLN A 567 -40.33 -5.64 16.54
CA GLN A 567 -40.50 -7.06 16.82
C GLN A 567 -41.47 -7.74 15.84
N LYS A 568 -42.53 -7.03 15.42
CA LYS A 568 -43.47 -7.51 14.41
C LYS A 568 -42.79 -7.79 13.08
N LEU A 569 -41.93 -6.85 12.65
CA LEU A 569 -41.10 -7.01 11.46
C LEU A 569 -40.13 -8.18 11.58
N ALA A 570 -39.51 -8.37 12.75
CA ALA A 570 -38.56 -9.46 12.98
C ALA A 570 -39.20 -10.85 12.77
N TYR A 571 -40.38 -11.10 13.32
CA TYR A 571 -41.03 -12.41 13.18
C TYR A 571 -41.97 -12.54 11.98
N ASN A 572 -42.03 -11.51 11.12
CA ASN A 572 -42.99 -11.41 10.02
C ASN A 572 -44.45 -11.62 10.49
N ILE A 573 -44.80 -10.98 11.61
CA ILE A 573 -46.15 -11.01 12.21
C ILE A 573 -46.80 -9.64 12.01
N LEU A 574 -48.12 -9.60 11.81
CA LEU A 574 -48.85 -8.38 11.42
C LEU A 574 -49.65 -7.77 12.57
#